data_AF-A0AAV8WJN9-F1
#
_entry.id   AF-A0AAV8WJN9-F1
#
_cell.length_a   1.000
_cell.length_b   1.000
_cell.length_c   1.000
_cell.angle_alpha   90.00
_cell.angle_beta   90.00
_cell.angle_gamma   90.00
#
_symmetry.space_group_name_H-M   'P 1'
#
loop_
_entity.id
_entity.type
_entity.pdbx_description
1 polymer ?
#
loop_
_entity_poly.entity_id
_entity_poly.type
_entity_poly.pdbx_seq_one_letter_code
_entity_poly.pdbx_strand_id
1 'polypeptide(L)'
;MGDASVQNAWIIYKKHNPDASQLNFRRAVAQTYLRKFQNLPRSTGRPSTYSSESKVAVDIRYDRTDHYIEFIPNNKRRRCAGNHTASSAVRIQCCKCNVGLCMQCFSSYHRKS
;
A
#
# COMPACT_ATOMS: atom_id res chain seq x y z
N MET A 1 8.20 28.14 9.58
CA MET A 1 6.84 28.04 10.14
C MET A 1 6.39 26.58 10.44
N GLY A 2 7.28 25.58 10.48
CA GLY A 2 6.92 24.16 10.68
C GLY A 2 7.27 23.55 12.05
N ASP A 3 8.17 24.16 12.82
CA ASP A 3 8.62 23.55 14.09
C ASP A 3 7.57 23.61 15.20
N ALA A 4 6.79 24.70 15.27
CA ALA A 4 5.75 24.86 16.27
C ALA A 4 4.63 23.81 16.13
N SER A 5 4.23 23.50 14.89
CA SER A 5 3.20 22.49 14.63
C SER A 5 3.69 21.07 14.92
N VAL A 6 4.95 20.75 14.61
CA VAL A 6 5.57 19.46 14.97
C VAL A 6 5.69 19.30 16.49
N GLN A 7 6.04 20.38 17.20
CA GLN A 7 6.14 20.34 18.66
C GLN A 7 4.78 20.19 19.34
N ASN A 8 3.74 20.86 18.83
CA ASN A 8 2.38 20.71 19.34
C ASN A 8 1.85 19.27 19.12
N ALA A 9 2.10 18.71 17.94
CA ALA A 9 1.74 17.32 17.64
C ALA A 9 2.50 16.32 18.54
N TRP A 10 3.76 16.60 18.85
CA TRP A 10 4.57 15.78 19.77
C TRP A 10 4.01 15.77 21.19
N ILE A 11 3.59 16.93 21.72
CA ILE A 11 3.01 17.03 23.07
C ILE A 11 1.75 16.14 23.19
N ILE A 12 0.88 16.20 22.19
CA ILE A 12 -0.33 15.36 22.15
C ILE A 12 0.04 13.89 22.07
N TYR A 13 0.98 13.52 21.18
CA TYR A 13 1.41 12.14 21.00
C TYR A 13 2.05 11.53 22.25
N LYS A 14 2.88 12.32 22.95
CA LYS A 14 3.56 11.91 24.20
C LYS A 14 2.59 11.70 25.36
N LYS A 15 1.48 12.46 25.42
CA LYS A 15 0.41 12.24 26.41
C LYS A 15 -0.24 10.86 26.27
N HIS A 16 -0.37 10.36 25.04
CA HIS A 16 -0.93 9.03 24.77
C HIS A 16 0.13 7.92 24.74
N ASN A 17 1.41 8.27 24.57
CA ASN A 17 2.52 7.33 24.44
C ASN A 17 3.70 7.79 25.30
N PRO A 18 3.63 7.59 26.64
CA PRO A 18 4.61 8.13 27.59
C PRO A 18 6.03 7.59 27.37
N ASP A 19 6.20 6.43 26.74
CA ASP A 19 7.52 5.85 26.46
C ASP A 19 8.07 6.21 25.07
N ALA A 20 7.31 6.93 24.25
CA ALA A 20 7.75 7.27 22.92
C ALA A 20 8.97 8.20 22.93
N SER A 21 9.88 8.00 21.97
CA SER A 21 11.01 8.89 21.71
C SER A 21 10.66 9.94 20.67
N GLN A 22 11.04 11.20 20.91
CA GLN A 22 10.80 12.31 19.98
C GLN A 22 11.49 12.08 18.63
N LEU A 23 12.66 11.41 18.64
CA LEU A 23 13.38 11.04 17.43
C LEU A 23 12.56 10.07 16.56
N ASN A 24 11.96 9.05 17.18
CA ASN A 24 11.13 8.07 16.49
C ASN A 24 9.85 8.71 15.93
N PHE A 25 9.25 9.63 16.68
CA PHE A 25 8.10 10.40 16.21
C PHE A 25 8.44 11.23 14.97
N ARG A 26 9.53 12.01 15.01
CA ARG A 26 9.97 12.82 13.86
C ARG A 26 10.30 11.96 12.65
N ARG A 27 10.95 10.81 12.85
CA ARG A 27 11.23 9.83 11.79
C ARG A 27 9.95 9.29 11.16
N ALA A 28 8.96 8.94 11.96
CA ALA A 28 7.67 8.44 11.48
C ALA A 28 6.91 9.51 10.68
N VAL A 29 6.86 10.76 11.17
CA VAL A 29 6.24 11.88 10.46
C VAL A 29 6.91 12.11 9.11
N ALA A 30 8.24 12.16 9.07
CA ALA A 30 9.00 12.34 7.83
C ALA A 30 8.75 11.20 6.83
N GLN A 31 8.78 9.94 7.28
CA GLN A 31 8.50 8.79 6.41
C GLN A 31 7.08 8.80 5.85
N THR A 32 6.08 9.15 6.66
CA THR A 32 4.69 9.27 6.22
C THR A 32 4.53 10.37 5.19
N TYR A 33 5.14 11.55 5.41
CA TYR A 33 5.11 12.64 4.44
C TYR A 33 5.81 12.28 3.14
N LEU A 34 6.98 11.64 3.20
CA LEU A 34 7.70 11.16 2.02
C LEU A 34 6.86 10.14 1.26
N ARG A 35 6.25 9.16 1.92
CA ARG A 35 5.38 8.17 1.24
C ARG A 35 4.12 8.79 0.64
N LYS A 36 3.55 9.80 1.30
CA LYS A 36 2.28 10.42 0.90
C LYS A 36 2.47 11.45 -0.23
N PHE A 37 3.61 12.14 -0.27
CA PHE A 37 3.84 13.26 -1.17
C PHE A 37 5.05 13.11 -2.09
N GLN A 38 5.83 12.02 -2.01
CA GLN A 38 6.75 11.68 -3.09
C GLN A 38 5.94 11.30 -4.34
N ASN A 39 5.99 12.18 -5.34
CA ASN A 39 5.87 11.76 -6.72
C ASN A 39 7.05 10.80 -7.00
N LEU A 40 6.83 9.50 -6.80
CA LEU A 40 7.81 8.47 -7.09
C LEU A 40 8.40 8.73 -8.48
N PRO A 41 9.72 8.98 -8.63
CA PRO A 41 10.32 8.97 -9.95
C PRO A 41 10.02 7.60 -10.56
N ARG A 42 9.56 7.57 -11.82
CA ARG A 42 9.35 6.33 -12.58
C ARG A 42 10.61 5.49 -12.43
N SER A 43 10.52 4.39 -11.67
CA SER A 43 11.61 3.45 -11.47
C SER A 43 12.14 3.00 -12.83
N THR A 44 13.35 3.43 -13.16
CA THR A 44 14.20 2.83 -14.18
C THR A 44 14.69 1.49 -13.64
N GLY A 45 14.25 0.39 -14.26
CA GLY A 45 14.90 -0.92 -14.10
C GLY A 45 14.56 -1.72 -12.84
N ARG A 46 14.33 -3.02 -13.05
CA ARG A 46 13.80 -4.03 -12.13
C ARG A 46 14.84 -4.53 -11.09
N PRO A 47 14.44 -4.76 -9.83
CA PRO A 47 14.91 -5.93 -9.09
C PRO A 47 13.84 -7.03 -9.16
N SER A 48 14.26 -8.16 -9.71
CA SER A 48 13.50 -9.40 -9.74
C SER A 48 13.73 -10.12 -8.43
N THR A 49 12.90 -9.87 -7.42
CA THR A 49 12.84 -10.81 -6.30
C THR A 49 11.39 -11.12 -6.00
N TYR A 50 11.11 -12.40 -6.16
CA TYR A 50 9.84 -13.03 -5.98
C TYR A 50 9.47 -12.97 -4.49
N SER A 51 8.76 -11.92 -4.09
CA SER A 51 7.81 -12.02 -2.99
C SER A 51 6.55 -11.27 -3.42
N SER A 52 5.54 -12.05 -3.76
CA SER A 52 4.16 -11.63 -3.93
C SER A 52 3.52 -11.22 -2.58
N GLU A 53 4.28 -10.57 -1.71
CA GLU A 53 3.70 -9.78 -0.63
C GLU A 53 3.32 -8.45 -1.27
N SER A 54 2.03 -8.21 -1.30
CA SER A 54 1.41 -7.07 -1.94
C SER A 54 2.16 -5.79 -1.58
N LYS A 55 2.62 -5.03 -2.59
CA LYS A 55 3.09 -3.64 -2.43
C LYS A 55 2.04 -2.73 -1.74
N VAL A 56 0.84 -3.25 -1.53
CA VAL A 56 -0.29 -2.64 -0.84
C VAL A 56 -0.16 -2.91 0.65
N ALA A 57 -0.27 -1.84 1.46
CA ALA A 57 -0.32 -1.96 2.91
C ALA A 57 -1.46 -2.89 3.34
N VAL A 58 -1.20 -3.72 4.34
CA VAL A 58 -2.15 -4.70 4.89
C VAL A 58 -3.48 -4.05 5.26
N ASP A 59 -3.42 -2.85 5.83
CA ASP A 59 -4.59 -2.09 6.25
C ASP A 59 -5.48 -1.69 5.06
N ILE A 60 -4.88 -1.33 3.93
CA ILE A 60 -5.61 -0.95 2.71
C ILE A 60 -6.23 -2.17 2.05
N ARG A 61 -5.48 -3.29 2.00
CA ARG A 61 -5.94 -4.55 1.39
C ARG A 61 -7.18 -5.11 2.09
N TYR A 62 -7.24 -5.00 3.42
CA TYR A 62 -8.31 -5.55 4.25
C TYR A 62 -9.36 -4.52 4.71
N ASP A 63 -9.31 -3.30 4.18
CA ASP A 63 -10.23 -2.19 4.49
C ASP A 63 -11.70 -2.46 4.08
N ARG A 64 -11.97 -3.53 3.30
CA ARG A 64 -13.29 -3.94 2.77
C ARG A 64 -14.07 -2.88 1.98
N THR A 65 -13.52 -1.68 1.79
CA THR A 65 -14.11 -0.54 1.12
C THR A 65 -13.37 -0.22 -0.18
N ASP A 66 -14.11 0.19 -1.20
CA ASP A 66 -13.61 0.72 -2.48
C ASP A 66 -12.61 -0.17 -3.24
N HIS A 67 -12.75 -1.49 -3.13
CA HIS A 67 -12.04 -2.44 -3.98
C HIS A 67 -12.92 -2.81 -5.17
N TYR A 68 -12.82 -2.06 -6.27
CA TYR A 68 -13.55 -2.32 -7.51
C TYR A 68 -12.67 -3.00 -8.55
N ILE A 69 -13.31 -3.77 -9.43
CA ILE A 69 -12.66 -4.38 -10.59
C ILE A 69 -12.59 -3.35 -11.71
N GLU A 70 -11.39 -3.14 -12.24
CA GLU A 70 -11.17 -2.32 -13.43
C GLU A 70 -10.32 -3.08 -14.46
N PHE A 71 -10.42 -2.67 -15.72
CA PHE A 71 -9.55 -3.21 -16.76
C PHE A 71 -8.14 -2.63 -16.64
N ILE A 72 -7.15 -3.48 -16.88
CA ILE A 72 -5.75 -3.04 -16.92
C ILE A 72 -5.58 -2.13 -18.15
N PRO A 73 -5.05 -0.91 -17.98
CA PRO A 73 -4.89 0.03 -19.08
C PRO A 73 -3.95 -0.52 -20.16
N ASN A 74 -4.16 -0.05 -21.39
CA ASN A 74 -3.35 -0.39 -22.57
C ASN A 74 -3.38 -1.88 -22.94
N ASN A 75 -4.50 -2.57 -22.63
CA ASN A 75 -4.70 -3.98 -22.96
C ASN A 75 -3.62 -4.92 -22.40
N LYS A 76 -2.90 -4.46 -21.37
CA LYS A 76 -1.79 -5.20 -20.76
C LYS A 76 -2.36 -6.33 -19.91
N ARG A 77 -1.53 -7.36 -19.72
CA ARG A 77 -1.85 -8.49 -18.84
C ARG A 77 -0.95 -8.45 -17.62
N ARG A 78 -1.50 -8.78 -16.46
CA ARG A 78 -0.76 -8.97 -15.21
C ARG A 78 -0.92 -10.41 -14.74
N ARG A 79 0.03 -10.88 -13.94
CA ARG A 79 -0.14 -12.16 -13.23
C ARG A 79 -1.13 -12.00 -12.10
N CYS A 80 -1.97 -13.01 -11.90
CA CYS A 80 -2.87 -13.06 -10.77
C CYS A 80 -2.07 -13.13 -9.45
N ALA A 81 -2.40 -12.26 -8.50
CA ALA A 81 -1.81 -12.24 -7.16
C ALA A 81 -2.52 -13.18 -6.15
N GLY A 82 -3.53 -13.93 -6.60
CA GLY A 82 -4.26 -14.89 -5.76
C GLY A 82 -3.62 -16.29 -5.73
N ASN A 83 -4.08 -17.12 -4.79
CA ASN A 83 -3.47 -18.42 -4.50
C ASN A 83 -3.78 -19.52 -5.54
N HIS A 84 -4.84 -19.39 -6.35
CA HIS A 84 -5.36 -20.53 -7.09
C HIS A 84 -4.64 -20.84 -8.41
N THR A 85 -3.93 -19.87 -9.00
CA THR A 85 -3.11 -20.06 -10.21
C THR A 85 -2.32 -18.77 -10.49
N ALA A 86 -1.15 -18.61 -9.86
CA ALA A 86 -0.27 -17.45 -10.07
C ALA A 86 0.23 -17.28 -11.53
N SER A 87 -0.03 -18.26 -12.40
CA SER A 87 0.30 -18.25 -13.83
C SER A 87 -0.80 -17.71 -14.75
N SER A 88 -2.02 -17.46 -14.26
CA SER A 88 -3.09 -16.94 -15.10
C SER A 88 -2.87 -15.44 -15.37
N ALA A 89 -2.68 -15.11 -16.66
CA ALA A 89 -2.54 -13.74 -17.12
C ALA A 89 -3.92 -13.07 -17.17
N VAL A 90 -4.18 -12.16 -16.23
CA VAL A 90 -5.46 -11.46 -16.10
C VAL A 90 -5.42 -10.10 -16.80
N ARG A 91 -6.58 -9.66 -17.27
CA ARG A 91 -6.83 -8.34 -17.89
C ARG A 91 -7.51 -7.35 -16.94
N ILE A 92 -7.82 -7.81 -15.73
CA ILE A 92 -8.53 -7.04 -14.71
C ILE A 92 -7.62 -6.85 -13.49
N GLN A 93 -7.81 -5.73 -12.80
CA GLN A 93 -7.09 -5.38 -11.58
C GLN A 93 -8.04 -4.74 -10.56
N CYS A 94 -7.64 -4.74 -9.29
CA CYS A 94 -8.28 -3.93 -8.27
C CYS A 94 -7.81 -2.46 -8.41
N CYS A 95 -8.74 -1.50 -8.47
CA CYS A 95 -8.41 -0.07 -8.62
C CYS A 95 -7.60 0.48 -7.43
N LYS A 96 -7.95 0.09 -6.21
CA LYS A 96 -7.30 0.53 -4.96
C LYS A 96 -5.97 -0.16 -4.70
N CYS A 97 -5.91 -1.48 -4.94
CA CYS A 97 -4.71 -2.28 -4.71
C CYS A 97 -3.73 -2.29 -5.89
N ASN A 98 -4.16 -1.92 -7.11
CA ASN A 98 -3.36 -1.96 -8.34
C ASN A 98 -2.69 -3.33 -8.56
N VAL A 99 -3.40 -4.42 -8.24
CA VAL A 99 -2.96 -5.81 -8.41
C VAL A 99 -3.89 -6.55 -9.36
N GLY A 100 -3.31 -7.38 -10.23
CA GLY A 100 -4.09 -8.26 -11.11
C GLY A 100 -4.71 -9.39 -10.30
N LEU A 101 -6.04 -9.56 -10.36
CA LEU A 101 -6.75 -10.62 -9.66
C LEU A 101 -7.75 -11.29 -10.60
N CYS A 102 -7.81 -12.61 -10.56
CA CYS A 102 -8.87 -13.37 -11.22
C CYS A 102 -10.21 -13.14 -10.49
N MET A 103 -11.36 -13.33 -11.15
CA MET A 103 -12.67 -13.13 -10.50
C MET A 103 -12.84 -14.01 -9.26
N GLN A 104 -12.38 -15.27 -9.30
CA GLN A 104 -12.41 -16.19 -8.16
C GLN A 104 -11.48 -15.74 -7.01
N CYS A 105 -10.40 -15.07 -7.35
CA CYS A 105 -9.35 -14.64 -6.44
C CYS A 105 -9.69 -13.32 -5.74
N PHE A 106 -10.61 -12.53 -6.32
CA PHE A 106 -10.86 -11.15 -5.91
C PHE A 106 -11.35 -11.06 -4.46
N SER A 107 -12.39 -11.81 -4.11
CA SER A 107 -12.96 -11.81 -2.77
C SER A 107 -12.00 -12.40 -1.74
N SER A 108 -11.36 -13.52 -2.08
CA SER A 108 -10.42 -14.20 -1.18
C SER A 108 -9.16 -13.37 -0.91
N TYR A 109 -8.75 -12.52 -1.84
CA TYR A 109 -7.59 -11.65 -1.67
C TYR A 109 -7.85 -10.51 -0.67
N HIS A 110 -9.05 -9.89 -0.68
CA HIS A 110 -9.39 -8.75 0.19
C HIS A 110 -10.02 -9.16 1.52
N ARG A 111 -10.27 -10.45 1.73
CA ARG A 111 -10.77 -10.98 3.00
C ARG A 111 -9.60 -11.46 3.85
N LYS A 112 -9.50 -10.94 5.07
CA LYS A 112 -8.57 -11.47 6.08
C LYS A 112 -9.05 -12.87 6.48
N SER A 113 -8.19 -13.88 6.29
CA SER A 113 -8.38 -15.22 6.83
C SER A 113 -8.34 -15.19 8.36
#